data_AF-A0A9W2YTY9-F1
#
_entry.id   AF-A0A9W2YTY9-F1
#
_cell.length_a   1.000
_cell.length_b   1.000
_cell.length_c   1.000
_cell.angle_alpha   90.00
_cell.angle_beta   90.00
_cell.angle_gamma   90.00
#
_symmetry.space_group_name_H-M   'P 1'
#
loop_
_entity.id
_entity.type
_entity.pdbx_description
1 polymer ?
#
loop_
_entity_poly.entity_id
_entity_poly.type
_entity_poly.pdbx_seq_one_letter_code
_entity_poly.pdbx_strand_id
1 'polypeptide(L)'
;MRRIVFKLLLLTIVFVSQVRSQNATKAWAKKKADIFFLADCSGSIWIVDYRTQLKFITNLVSEMDIGPDATRVGVGLYSETMTVYIPLNNTMTKAQLMQAIEAAPFYAGNGYISRGIDGMRRVGLSTALRRTDVPLISVLFTDDAARHLQFAMDNATLAKKEGITMFTVSVGRNVGRNELRLYSSDPYENYIFEIDNFNSFDTIRSSLSSSVSQVEHVLNDKGTCGENTHMDVLFLYDEYAHGKLASGKIKRFLQNFSEDLSINTGNVRVGVVSKTCHEGEITFIQHLKRESFIQKLNEDNGPDISTLLKHIRRYFFVDTEYGARDFAKRRLVAFLHGDISNNREIINEFLRAKFQLIEVFIVNLNTDYNKATLERIASGSDHVLYLSSADDLLKHKKEFLGMFCKDV
;
A
#
# COMPACT_ATOMS: atom_id res chain seq x y z
N MET A 1 0.16 -32.54 -41.24
CA MET A 1 -0.07 -31.21 -40.63
C MET A 1 -0.30 -31.24 -39.12
N ARG A 2 -1.25 -32.02 -38.56
CA ARG A 2 -1.55 -32.04 -37.10
C ARG A 2 -0.35 -32.32 -36.18
N ARG A 3 0.57 -33.23 -36.54
CA ARG A 3 1.78 -33.55 -35.73
C ARG A 3 2.83 -32.43 -35.68
N ILE A 4 2.90 -31.58 -36.71
CA ILE A 4 3.88 -30.47 -36.79
C ILE A 4 3.37 -29.28 -35.98
N VAL A 5 2.07 -28.97 -36.09
CA VAL A 5 1.42 -27.93 -35.28
C VAL A 5 1.48 -28.27 -33.78
N PHE A 6 1.27 -29.54 -33.42
CA PHE A 6 1.38 -29.98 -32.02
C PHE A 6 2.83 -29.88 -31.48
N LYS A 7 3.83 -30.23 -32.29
CA LYS A 7 5.25 -30.07 -31.93
C LYS A 7 5.67 -28.60 -31.81
N LEU A 8 5.21 -27.72 -32.70
CA LEU A 8 5.47 -26.27 -32.59
C LEU A 8 4.81 -25.68 -31.34
N LEU A 9 3.56 -26.06 -31.04
CA LEU A 9 2.85 -25.60 -29.84
C LEU A 9 3.55 -26.07 -28.55
N LEU A 10 4.01 -27.32 -28.50
CA LEU A 10 4.81 -27.84 -27.39
C LEU A 10 6.15 -27.10 -27.24
N LEU A 11 6.85 -26.83 -28.34
CA LEU A 11 8.11 -26.09 -28.34
C LEU A 11 7.94 -24.64 -27.87
N THR A 12 6.86 -23.95 -28.28
CA THR A 12 6.60 -22.58 -27.82
C THR A 12 6.20 -22.55 -26.34
N ILE A 13 5.38 -23.50 -25.86
CA ILE A 13 5.03 -23.61 -24.44
C ILE A 13 6.29 -23.89 -23.59
N VAL A 14 7.16 -24.79 -24.03
CA VAL A 14 8.43 -25.09 -23.36
C VAL A 14 9.35 -23.86 -23.35
N PHE A 15 9.49 -23.15 -24.47
CA PHE A 15 10.32 -21.95 -24.54
C PHE A 15 9.80 -20.81 -23.65
N VAL A 16 8.48 -20.55 -23.67
CA VAL A 16 7.85 -19.52 -22.83
C VAL A 16 7.98 -19.85 -21.34
N SER A 17 7.78 -21.11 -20.95
CA SER A 17 7.98 -21.56 -19.56
C SER A 17 9.44 -21.44 -19.10
N GLN A 18 10.39 -21.73 -19.98
CA GLN A 18 11.83 -21.63 -19.70
C GLN A 18 12.27 -20.16 -19.53
N VAL A 19 11.77 -19.24 -20.36
CA VAL A 19 12.02 -17.79 -20.21
C VAL A 19 11.38 -17.23 -18.93
N ARG A 20 10.16 -17.64 -18.58
CA ARG A 20 9.49 -17.23 -17.32
C ARG A 20 10.26 -17.72 -16.08
N SER A 21 10.72 -18.97 -16.10
CA SER A 21 11.51 -19.57 -15.01
C SER A 21 12.88 -18.89 -14.83
N GLN A 22 13.56 -18.52 -15.93
CA GLN A 22 14.81 -17.76 -15.84
C GLN A 22 14.64 -16.34 -15.28
N ASN A 23 13.55 -15.64 -15.63
CA ASN A 23 13.28 -14.31 -15.08
C ASN A 23 12.91 -14.36 -13.58
N ALA A 24 12.16 -15.38 -13.14
CA ALA A 24 11.84 -15.57 -11.73
C ALA A 24 13.08 -15.87 -10.89
N THR A 25 13.92 -16.81 -11.31
CA THR A 25 15.18 -17.13 -10.61
C THR A 25 16.16 -15.94 -10.56
N LYS A 26 16.16 -15.08 -11.58
CA LYS A 26 16.92 -13.82 -11.57
C LYS A 26 16.37 -12.80 -10.57
N ALA A 27 15.05 -12.74 -10.35
CA ALA A 27 14.43 -11.82 -9.40
C ALA A 27 14.78 -12.15 -7.93
N TRP A 28 14.95 -13.43 -7.63
CA TRP A 28 15.32 -13.93 -6.30
C TRP A 28 16.82 -13.99 -6.02
N ALA A 29 17.65 -13.76 -7.04
CA ALA A 29 19.10 -13.79 -6.90
C ALA A 29 19.56 -12.71 -5.89
N LYS A 30 20.29 -13.14 -4.85
CA LYS A 30 20.83 -12.25 -3.78
C LYS A 30 19.76 -11.52 -2.96
N LYS A 31 18.50 -11.95 -3.01
CA LYS A 31 17.45 -11.40 -2.15
C LYS A 31 17.58 -11.96 -0.74
N LYS A 32 17.45 -11.07 0.24
CA LYS A 32 17.33 -11.42 1.66
C LYS A 32 15.94 -10.99 2.12
N ALA A 33 15.14 -11.93 2.59
CA ALA A 33 13.81 -11.68 3.15
C ALA A 33 13.44 -12.80 4.13
N ASP A 34 12.62 -12.46 5.12
CA ASP A 34 11.95 -13.43 5.98
C ASP A 34 10.51 -13.57 5.52
N ILE A 35 10.16 -14.74 4.99
CA ILE A 35 8.84 -15.02 4.41
C ILE A 35 8.13 -16.06 5.26
N PHE A 36 6.91 -15.77 5.66
CA PHE A 36 6.05 -16.69 6.41
C PHE A 36 4.79 -16.98 5.61
N PHE A 37 4.67 -18.22 5.13
CA PHE A 37 3.45 -18.69 4.48
C PHE A 37 2.45 -19.16 5.53
N LEU A 38 1.24 -18.62 5.48
CA LEU A 38 0.14 -18.99 6.36
C LEU A 38 -0.89 -19.76 5.53
N ALA A 39 -0.79 -21.09 5.58
CA ALA A 39 -1.59 -22.00 4.78
C ALA A 39 -2.90 -22.35 5.50
N ASP A 40 -4.02 -22.15 4.81
CA ASP A 40 -5.32 -22.61 5.31
C ASP A 40 -5.38 -24.14 5.24
N CYS A 41 -5.65 -24.77 6.39
CA CYS A 41 -5.88 -26.20 6.51
C CYS A 41 -7.22 -26.50 7.17
N SER A 42 -8.18 -25.60 7.03
CA SER A 42 -9.54 -25.71 7.58
C SER A 42 -10.41 -26.70 6.81
N GLY A 43 -11.55 -27.04 7.39
CA GLY A 43 -12.47 -28.06 6.86
C GLY A 43 -13.29 -27.62 5.65
N SER A 44 -13.24 -26.36 5.23
CA SER A 44 -13.81 -25.88 3.95
C SER A 44 -13.01 -26.39 2.75
N ILE A 45 -11.72 -26.61 2.94
CA ILE A 45 -10.79 -27.04 1.89
C ILE A 45 -10.72 -28.57 1.85
N TRP A 46 -10.97 -29.15 0.67
CA TRP A 46 -10.81 -30.59 0.48
C TRP A 46 -9.33 -30.99 0.56
N ILE A 47 -9.04 -32.19 1.05
CA ILE A 47 -7.66 -32.66 1.21
C ILE A 47 -6.85 -32.60 -0.10
N VAL A 48 -7.48 -32.84 -1.25
CA VAL A 48 -6.84 -32.76 -2.58
C VAL A 48 -6.47 -31.31 -2.90
N ASP A 49 -7.35 -30.37 -2.60
CA ASP A 49 -7.14 -28.94 -2.80
C ASP A 49 -6.05 -28.39 -1.86
N TYR A 50 -6.02 -28.85 -0.61
CA TYR A 50 -4.95 -28.54 0.33
C TYR A 50 -3.59 -29.02 -0.19
N ARG A 51 -3.51 -30.23 -0.79
CA ARG A 51 -2.27 -30.70 -1.43
C ARG A 51 -1.86 -29.82 -2.60
N THR A 52 -2.82 -29.31 -3.37
CA THR A 52 -2.56 -28.37 -4.46
C THR A 52 -2.03 -27.03 -3.94
N GLN A 53 -2.55 -26.52 -2.82
CA GLN A 53 -2.03 -25.33 -2.13
C GLN A 53 -0.59 -25.52 -1.65
N LEU A 54 -0.28 -26.64 -0.98
CA LEU A 54 1.09 -26.94 -0.53
C LEU A 54 2.06 -27.02 -1.71
N LYS A 55 1.65 -27.67 -2.81
CA LYS A 55 2.45 -27.74 -4.03
C LYS A 55 2.71 -26.35 -4.63
N PHE A 56 1.73 -25.46 -4.59
CA PHE A 56 1.92 -24.08 -5.02
C PHE A 56 2.95 -23.33 -4.17
N ILE A 57 2.87 -23.46 -2.84
CA ILE A 57 3.88 -22.89 -1.92
C ILE A 57 5.27 -23.47 -2.24
N THR A 58 5.37 -24.79 -2.43
CA THR A 58 6.62 -25.45 -2.82
C THR A 58 7.18 -24.91 -4.15
N ASN A 59 6.31 -24.66 -5.13
CA ASN A 59 6.71 -24.07 -6.41
C ASN A 59 7.25 -22.65 -6.24
N LEU A 60 6.65 -21.81 -5.38
CA LEU A 60 7.20 -20.48 -5.05
C LEU A 60 8.58 -20.60 -4.41
N VAL A 61 8.73 -21.48 -3.41
CA VAL A 61 10.02 -21.72 -2.72
C VAL A 61 11.10 -22.20 -3.68
N SER A 62 10.74 -22.98 -4.71
CA SER A 62 11.68 -23.47 -5.71
C SER A 62 12.39 -22.33 -6.47
N GLU A 63 11.70 -21.19 -6.65
CA GLU A 63 12.20 -20.00 -7.34
C GLU A 63 13.11 -19.13 -6.47
N MET A 64 13.05 -19.28 -5.14
CA MET A 64 13.75 -18.43 -4.15
C MET A 64 15.20 -18.88 -3.91
N ASP A 65 16.11 -17.97 -3.59
CA ASP A 65 17.43 -18.31 -3.06
C ASP A 65 17.33 -18.55 -1.54
N ILE A 66 17.38 -19.83 -1.12
CA ILE A 66 17.12 -20.23 0.28
C ILE A 66 18.42 -20.40 1.03
N GLY A 67 18.57 -19.70 2.16
CA GLY A 67 19.74 -19.81 3.03
C GLY A 67 19.71 -18.82 4.19
N PRO A 68 20.60 -19.01 5.20
CA PRO A 68 20.66 -18.15 6.38
C PRO A 68 20.97 -16.68 6.02
N ASP A 69 21.82 -16.47 5.01
CA ASP A 69 22.17 -15.15 4.46
C ASP A 69 21.37 -14.77 3.22
N ALA A 70 20.30 -15.49 2.90
CA ALA A 70 19.42 -15.25 1.75
C ALA A 70 17.95 -15.18 2.22
N THR A 71 17.02 -15.74 1.45
CA THR A 71 15.62 -15.86 1.86
C THR A 71 15.46 -16.97 2.91
N ARG A 72 14.77 -16.67 4.01
CA ARG A 72 14.36 -17.63 5.03
C ARG A 72 12.85 -17.82 4.95
N VAL A 73 12.39 -19.06 5.07
CA VAL A 73 10.98 -19.42 4.92
C VAL A 73 10.48 -20.15 6.15
N GLY A 74 9.41 -19.64 6.74
CA GLY A 74 8.58 -20.34 7.71
C GLY A 74 7.22 -20.70 7.12
N VAL A 75 6.57 -21.72 7.70
CA VAL A 75 5.21 -22.14 7.32
C VAL A 75 4.38 -22.36 8.57
N GLY A 76 3.26 -21.65 8.65
CA GLY A 76 2.21 -21.86 9.63
C GLY A 76 0.98 -22.48 8.96
N LEU A 77 0.33 -23.38 9.68
CA LEU A 77 -0.94 -23.98 9.27
C LEU A 77 -2.01 -23.41 10.18
N TYR A 78 -3.10 -22.90 9.62
CA TYR A 78 -4.20 -22.39 10.43
C TYR A 78 -5.53 -23.08 10.12
N SER A 79 -6.23 -23.36 11.20
CA SER A 79 -7.66 -23.64 11.21
C SER A 79 -8.22 -23.09 12.53
N GLU A 80 -8.53 -23.94 13.50
CA GLU A 80 -9.02 -23.56 14.82
C GLU A 80 -8.04 -22.62 15.54
N THR A 81 -6.76 -22.90 15.35
CA THR A 81 -5.63 -22.11 15.84
C THR A 81 -4.54 -22.10 14.76
N MET A 82 -3.50 -21.28 14.93
CA MET A 82 -2.31 -21.32 14.10
C MET A 82 -1.24 -22.17 14.76
N THR A 83 -0.67 -23.13 14.02
CA THR A 83 0.50 -23.92 14.43
C THR A 83 1.67 -23.63 13.50
N VAL A 84 2.84 -23.28 14.07
CA VAL A 84 4.09 -23.19 13.30
C VAL A 84 4.54 -24.59 12.95
N TYR A 85 4.45 -24.96 11.68
CA TYR A 85 4.87 -26.27 11.19
C TYR A 85 6.35 -26.27 10.79
N ILE A 86 6.79 -25.20 10.11
CA ILE A 86 8.20 -24.95 9.78
C ILE A 86 8.61 -23.64 10.44
N PRO A 87 9.49 -23.65 11.45
CA PRO A 87 10.00 -22.44 12.07
C PRO A 87 10.81 -21.59 11.08
N LEU A 88 10.72 -20.27 11.19
CA LEU A 88 11.41 -19.34 10.29
C LEU A 88 12.95 -19.50 10.30
N ASN A 89 13.52 -19.84 11.45
CA ASN A 89 14.96 -20.01 11.66
C ASN A 89 15.46 -21.44 11.44
N ASN A 90 14.67 -22.28 10.75
CA ASN A 90 15.12 -23.62 10.38
C ASN A 90 16.39 -23.56 9.51
N THR A 91 17.17 -24.65 9.52
CA THR A 91 18.43 -24.79 8.78
C THR A 91 18.33 -25.78 7.62
N MET A 92 17.12 -26.05 7.15
CA MET A 92 16.89 -27.01 6.06
C MET A 92 17.49 -26.49 4.75
N THR A 93 18.04 -27.40 3.96
CA THR A 93 18.35 -27.10 2.55
C THR A 93 17.06 -26.84 1.77
N LYS A 94 17.14 -26.13 0.63
CA LYS A 94 15.97 -25.89 -0.24
C LYS A 94 15.19 -27.18 -0.53
N ALA A 95 15.87 -28.27 -0.87
CA ALA A 95 15.23 -29.55 -1.18
C ALA A 95 14.49 -30.15 0.03
N GLN A 96 15.09 -30.10 1.22
CA GLN A 96 14.46 -30.57 2.46
C GLN A 96 13.26 -29.71 2.85
N LEU A 97 13.38 -28.39 2.69
CA LEU A 97 12.30 -27.44 2.94
C LEU A 97 11.10 -27.74 2.01
N MET A 98 11.34 -27.89 0.71
CA MET A 98 10.30 -28.24 -0.26
C MET A 98 9.60 -29.56 0.08
N GLN A 99 10.37 -30.59 0.46
CA GLN A 99 9.81 -31.87 0.89
C GLN A 99 8.99 -31.75 2.18
N ALA A 100 9.44 -30.97 3.16
CA ALA A 100 8.72 -30.73 4.39
C ALA A 100 7.38 -30.03 4.13
N ILE A 101 7.36 -29.00 3.26
CA ILE A 101 6.14 -28.27 2.89
C ILE A 101 5.09 -29.23 2.31
N GLU A 102 5.47 -30.10 1.37
CA GLU A 102 4.53 -31.05 0.76
C GLU A 102 4.00 -32.10 1.76
N ALA A 103 4.79 -32.41 2.79
CA ALA A 103 4.44 -33.34 3.86
C ALA A 103 3.58 -32.73 4.98
N ALA A 104 3.24 -31.44 4.91
CA ALA A 104 2.46 -30.78 5.94
C ALA A 104 1.12 -31.50 6.21
N PRO A 105 0.73 -31.65 7.50
CA PRO A 105 -0.53 -32.31 7.88
C PRO A 105 -1.74 -31.45 7.54
N PHE A 106 -2.91 -32.08 7.47
CA PHE A 106 -4.20 -31.41 7.31
C PHE A 106 -5.01 -31.57 8.60
N TYR A 107 -5.40 -30.45 9.23
CA TYR A 107 -6.05 -30.48 10.54
C TYR A 107 -7.58 -30.38 10.47
N ALA A 108 -8.15 -29.83 9.40
CA ALA A 108 -9.56 -29.46 9.30
C ALA A 108 -9.99 -28.48 10.43
N GLY A 109 -11.30 -28.31 10.65
CA GLY A 109 -11.86 -27.38 11.63
C GLY A 109 -12.23 -26.02 11.05
N ASN A 110 -12.54 -25.04 11.90
CA ASN A 110 -12.93 -23.70 11.45
C ASN A 110 -11.72 -22.88 10.99
N GLY A 111 -11.73 -22.25 9.82
CA GLY A 111 -10.68 -21.31 9.38
C GLY A 111 -10.72 -19.96 10.13
N TYR A 112 -10.08 -19.83 11.29
CA TYR A 112 -9.99 -18.56 12.02
C TYR A 112 -8.83 -17.70 11.55
N ILE A 113 -9.05 -16.91 10.48
CA ILE A 113 -8.07 -15.95 9.92
C ILE A 113 -7.47 -15.04 11.01
N SER A 114 -8.29 -14.52 11.92
CA SER A 114 -7.82 -13.64 13.01
C SER A 114 -6.76 -14.30 13.89
N ARG A 115 -6.92 -15.58 14.22
CA ARG A 115 -5.94 -16.36 15.01
C ARG A 115 -4.73 -16.75 14.16
N GLY A 116 -4.96 -17.04 12.87
CA GLY A 116 -3.91 -17.20 11.86
C GLY A 116 -2.92 -16.03 11.87
N ILE A 117 -3.45 -14.82 11.69
CA ILE A 117 -2.67 -13.58 11.63
C ILE A 117 -1.99 -13.28 12.98
N ASP A 118 -2.69 -13.41 14.11
CA ASP A 118 -2.07 -13.15 15.43
C ASP A 118 -0.92 -14.11 15.71
N GLY A 119 -1.12 -15.40 15.45
CA GLY A 119 -0.07 -16.39 15.62
C GLY A 119 1.12 -16.12 14.70
N MET A 120 0.86 -15.79 13.43
CA MET A 120 1.91 -15.47 12.46
C MET A 120 2.76 -14.31 12.98
N ARG A 121 2.12 -13.22 13.43
CA ARG A 121 2.81 -12.04 13.97
C ARG A 121 3.60 -12.36 15.24
N ARG A 122 2.95 -12.99 16.22
CA ARG A 122 3.52 -13.16 17.58
C ARG A 122 4.46 -14.33 17.74
N VAL A 123 4.31 -15.36 16.91
CA VAL A 123 5.07 -16.62 17.01
C VAL A 123 5.91 -16.83 15.76
N GLY A 124 5.29 -16.82 14.57
CA GLY A 124 5.96 -17.14 13.30
C GLY A 124 7.04 -16.14 12.89
N LEU A 125 6.71 -14.85 12.96
CA LEU A 125 7.58 -13.69 12.69
C LEU A 125 7.84 -12.88 13.97
N SER A 126 7.99 -13.57 15.09
CA SER A 126 8.33 -12.93 16.36
C SER A 126 9.70 -12.23 16.30
N THR A 127 9.90 -11.22 17.13
CA THR A 127 11.18 -10.48 17.24
C THR A 127 12.36 -11.36 17.64
N ALA A 128 12.12 -12.51 18.27
CA ALA A 128 13.15 -13.48 18.62
C ALA A 128 13.63 -14.33 17.42
N LEU A 129 12.83 -14.44 16.35
CA LEU A 129 13.14 -15.28 15.18
C LEU A 129 13.52 -14.45 13.95
N ARG A 130 12.84 -13.31 13.76
CA ARG A 130 12.97 -12.49 12.55
C ARG A 130 14.27 -11.68 12.53
N ARG A 131 14.78 -11.44 11.33
CA ARG A 131 15.89 -10.51 11.09
C ARG A 131 15.36 -9.07 11.15
N THR A 132 16.20 -8.15 11.59
CA THR A 132 15.86 -6.73 11.71
C THR A 132 16.32 -5.89 10.51
N ASP A 133 17.08 -6.49 9.60
CA ASP A 133 17.71 -5.83 8.45
C ASP A 133 17.15 -6.28 7.10
N VAL A 134 16.06 -7.05 7.09
CA VAL A 134 15.44 -7.62 5.88
C VAL A 134 13.93 -7.41 5.88
N PRO A 135 13.25 -7.40 4.71
CA PRO A 135 11.81 -7.32 4.67
C PRO A 135 11.16 -8.54 5.35
N LEU A 136 10.11 -8.27 6.12
CA LEU A 136 9.26 -9.28 6.75
C LEU A 136 8.00 -9.44 5.90
N ILE A 137 7.73 -10.64 5.39
CA ILE A 137 6.66 -10.88 4.44
C ILE A 137 5.76 -12.01 4.94
N SER A 138 4.46 -11.78 4.93
CA SER A 138 3.41 -12.78 5.18
C SER A 138 2.68 -13.06 3.87
N VAL A 139 2.39 -14.32 3.58
CA VAL A 139 1.47 -14.71 2.50
C VAL A 139 0.36 -15.59 3.08
N LEU A 140 -0.82 -15.01 3.25
CA LEU A 140 -2.03 -15.70 3.74
C LEU A 140 -2.75 -16.37 2.58
N PHE A 141 -3.05 -17.65 2.69
CA PHE A 141 -3.99 -18.35 1.82
C PHE A 141 -5.32 -18.49 2.53
N THR A 142 -6.46 -18.28 1.84
CA THR A 142 -7.81 -18.48 2.41
C THR A 142 -8.83 -18.82 1.31
N ASP A 143 -9.86 -19.60 1.63
CA ASP A 143 -11.00 -19.87 0.73
C ASP A 143 -12.34 -19.30 1.24
N ASP A 144 -12.32 -18.64 2.41
CA ASP A 144 -13.52 -18.12 3.07
C ASP A 144 -13.26 -16.78 3.79
N ALA A 145 -14.36 -16.12 4.17
CA ALA A 145 -14.35 -14.90 4.95
C ALA A 145 -14.03 -15.17 6.43
N ALA A 146 -13.48 -14.17 7.11
CA ALA A 146 -13.20 -14.22 8.53
C ALA A 146 -14.49 -14.21 9.34
N ARG A 147 -14.67 -15.25 10.16
CA ARG A 147 -15.73 -15.32 11.17
C ARG A 147 -15.76 -14.11 12.13
N HIS A 148 -14.59 -13.53 12.40
CA HIS A 148 -14.45 -12.36 13.28
C HIS A 148 -13.64 -11.26 12.58
N LEU A 149 -14.29 -10.58 11.63
CA LEU A 149 -13.71 -9.56 10.78
C LEU A 149 -12.90 -8.49 11.53
N GLN A 150 -13.46 -7.91 12.59
CA GLN A 150 -12.80 -6.86 13.37
C GLN A 150 -11.49 -7.35 13.98
N PHE A 151 -11.47 -8.53 14.62
CA PHE A 151 -10.25 -9.08 15.20
C PHE A 151 -9.20 -9.42 14.13
N ALA A 152 -9.62 -9.89 12.96
CA ALA A 152 -8.70 -10.13 11.86
C ALA A 152 -8.07 -8.82 11.35
N MET A 153 -8.87 -7.75 11.23
CA MET A 153 -8.42 -6.41 10.85
C MET A 153 -7.46 -5.83 11.90
N ASP A 154 -7.78 -5.94 13.19
CA ASP A 154 -6.93 -5.42 14.27
C ASP A 154 -5.58 -6.13 14.28
N ASN A 155 -5.57 -7.46 14.15
CA ASN A 155 -4.33 -8.24 14.12
C ASN A 155 -3.49 -7.96 12.87
N ALA A 156 -4.12 -7.78 11.70
CA ALA A 156 -3.43 -7.38 10.48
C ALA A 156 -2.84 -5.97 10.60
N THR A 157 -3.58 -5.05 11.22
CA THR A 157 -3.10 -3.68 11.48
C THR A 157 -1.87 -3.70 12.37
N LEU A 158 -1.87 -4.51 13.43
CA LEU A 158 -0.71 -4.68 14.30
C LEU A 158 0.48 -5.31 13.54
N ALA A 159 0.25 -6.33 12.71
CA ALA A 159 1.30 -6.95 11.90
C ALA A 159 1.94 -5.94 10.94
N LYS A 160 1.11 -5.15 10.24
CA LYS A 160 1.57 -4.07 9.34
C LYS A 160 2.38 -3.00 10.10
N LYS A 161 1.92 -2.58 11.29
CA LYS A 161 2.66 -1.65 12.16
C LYS A 161 4.02 -2.19 12.62
N GLU A 162 4.15 -3.51 12.74
CA GLU A 162 5.42 -4.16 13.06
C GLU A 162 6.34 -4.36 11.83
N GLY A 163 5.98 -3.79 10.67
CA GLY A 163 6.76 -3.85 9.44
C GLY A 163 6.53 -5.10 8.60
N ILE A 164 5.49 -5.89 8.89
CA ILE A 164 5.17 -7.10 8.13
C ILE A 164 4.35 -6.70 6.89
N THR A 165 4.91 -6.92 5.71
CA THR A 165 4.19 -6.81 4.44
C THR A 165 3.28 -8.01 4.24
N MET A 166 1.98 -7.79 4.11
CA MET A 166 0.97 -8.85 4.07
C MET A 166 0.41 -9.02 2.66
N PHE A 167 0.65 -10.19 2.07
CA PHE A 167 -0.02 -10.68 0.86
C PHE A 167 -1.19 -11.58 1.24
N THR A 168 -2.25 -11.54 0.44
CA THR A 168 -3.37 -12.47 0.55
C THR A 168 -3.62 -13.15 -0.78
N VAL A 169 -3.76 -14.47 -0.75
CA VAL A 169 -4.19 -15.31 -1.86
C VAL A 169 -5.54 -15.90 -1.51
N SER A 170 -6.61 -15.43 -2.17
CA SER A 170 -7.95 -15.95 -1.94
C SER A 170 -8.36 -16.93 -3.05
N VAL A 171 -9.02 -18.01 -2.64
CA VAL A 171 -9.53 -19.05 -3.55
C VAL A 171 -11.06 -19.04 -3.53
N GLY A 172 -11.68 -19.03 -4.70
CA GLY A 172 -13.13 -18.98 -4.83
C GLY A 172 -13.70 -17.57 -4.65
N ARG A 173 -14.97 -17.48 -4.26
CA ARG A 173 -15.75 -16.23 -4.23
C ARG A 173 -16.45 -15.97 -2.89
N ASN A 174 -16.07 -16.72 -1.85
CA ASN A 174 -16.73 -16.64 -0.54
C ASN A 174 -16.28 -15.40 0.27
N VAL A 175 -15.18 -14.77 -0.13
CA VAL A 175 -14.66 -13.55 0.49
C VAL A 175 -14.64 -12.42 -0.53
N GLY A 176 -15.19 -11.27 -0.13
CA GLY A 176 -15.21 -10.07 -0.98
C GLY A 176 -13.89 -9.33 -0.91
N ARG A 177 -13.51 -8.68 -2.03
CA ARG A 177 -12.26 -7.91 -2.12
C ARG A 177 -12.13 -6.84 -1.02
N ASN A 178 -13.23 -6.22 -0.59
CA ASN A 178 -13.23 -5.25 0.50
C ASN A 178 -12.70 -5.82 1.83
N GLU A 179 -12.99 -7.09 2.11
CA GLU A 179 -12.47 -7.76 3.29
C GLU A 179 -10.99 -8.11 3.15
N LEU A 180 -10.59 -8.62 1.97
CA LEU A 180 -9.18 -8.95 1.69
C LEU A 180 -8.25 -7.73 1.85
N ARG A 181 -8.76 -6.53 1.54
CA ARG A 181 -8.06 -5.25 1.75
C ARG A 181 -7.73 -5.00 3.23
N LEU A 182 -8.57 -5.47 4.15
CA LEU A 182 -8.36 -5.27 5.58
C LEU A 182 -7.13 -6.03 6.10
N TYR A 183 -6.80 -7.16 5.48
CA TYR A 183 -5.67 -8.01 5.90
C TYR A 183 -4.40 -7.76 5.10
N SER A 184 -4.53 -7.23 3.88
CA SER A 184 -3.41 -7.05 2.97
C SER A 184 -2.69 -5.72 3.18
N SER A 185 -1.45 -5.65 2.70
CA SER A 185 -0.69 -4.42 2.56
C SER A 185 -1.18 -3.59 1.36
N ASP A 186 -0.70 -2.37 1.33
CA ASP A 186 -1.10 -1.31 0.41
C ASP A 186 0.01 -1.03 -0.62
N PRO A 187 -0.29 -0.79 -1.91
CA PRO A 187 -1.63 -0.77 -2.54
C PRO A 187 -2.16 -2.18 -2.81
N TYR A 188 -3.46 -2.37 -2.61
CA TYR A 188 -4.10 -3.69 -2.61
C TYR A 188 -3.93 -4.48 -3.91
N GLU A 189 -3.79 -3.80 -5.05
CA GLU A 189 -3.59 -4.40 -6.38
C GLU A 189 -2.29 -5.21 -6.46
N ASN A 190 -1.30 -4.87 -5.62
CA ASN A 190 0.00 -5.54 -5.61
C ASN A 190 0.07 -6.69 -4.59
N TYR A 191 -0.86 -6.74 -3.62
CA TYR A 191 -0.80 -7.65 -2.48
C TYR A 191 -1.98 -8.62 -2.38
N ILE A 192 -3.07 -8.41 -3.15
CA ILE A 192 -4.23 -9.30 -3.22
C ILE A 192 -4.18 -10.09 -4.52
N PHE A 193 -4.24 -11.42 -4.41
CA PHE A 193 -4.30 -12.35 -5.53
C PHE A 193 -5.53 -13.23 -5.38
N GLU A 194 -6.43 -13.17 -6.36
CA GLU A 194 -7.70 -13.89 -6.33
C GLU A 194 -7.68 -14.95 -7.44
N ILE A 195 -8.08 -16.17 -7.12
CA ILE A 195 -8.23 -17.25 -8.10
C ILE A 195 -9.59 -17.94 -7.93
N ASP A 196 -10.19 -18.39 -9.03
CA ASP A 196 -11.54 -18.99 -8.98
C ASP A 196 -11.57 -20.34 -8.23
N ASN A 197 -10.46 -21.10 -8.23
CA ASN A 197 -10.34 -22.42 -7.60
C ASN A 197 -8.86 -22.84 -7.45
N PHE A 198 -8.60 -23.89 -6.66
CA PHE A 198 -7.26 -24.39 -6.36
C PHE A 198 -6.46 -24.82 -7.60
N ASN A 199 -7.10 -25.26 -8.69
CA ASN A 199 -6.40 -25.60 -9.93
C ASN A 199 -5.87 -24.38 -10.69
N SER A 200 -6.26 -23.17 -10.28
CA SER A 200 -5.91 -21.91 -10.95
C SER A 200 -4.68 -21.22 -10.36
N PHE A 201 -4.00 -21.82 -9.37
CA PHE A 201 -2.79 -21.24 -8.75
C PHE A 201 -1.69 -20.89 -9.75
N ASP A 202 -1.51 -21.69 -10.80
CA ASP A 202 -0.50 -21.43 -11.82
C ASP A 202 -0.72 -20.11 -12.59
N THR A 203 -1.95 -19.57 -12.59
CA THR A 203 -2.27 -18.29 -13.25
C THR A 203 -1.64 -17.10 -12.52
N ILE A 204 -1.49 -17.18 -11.18
CA ILE A 204 -0.93 -16.10 -10.34
C ILE A 204 0.52 -16.34 -9.94
N ARG A 205 1.09 -17.52 -10.18
CA ARG A 205 2.43 -17.89 -9.68
C ARG A 205 3.50 -16.84 -10.01
N SER A 206 3.62 -16.46 -11.28
CA SER A 206 4.66 -15.53 -11.72
C SER A 206 4.44 -14.11 -11.20
N SER A 207 3.19 -13.64 -11.14
CA SER A 207 2.88 -12.31 -10.63
C SER A 207 3.09 -12.22 -9.12
N LEU A 208 2.64 -13.22 -8.36
CA LEU A 208 2.88 -13.30 -6.91
C LEU A 208 4.38 -13.39 -6.60
N SER A 209 5.11 -14.31 -7.25
CA SER A 209 6.57 -14.44 -7.07
C SER A 209 7.29 -13.11 -7.37
N SER A 210 6.90 -12.42 -8.45
CA SER A 210 7.43 -11.10 -8.78
C SER A 210 7.14 -10.07 -7.69
N SER A 211 5.89 -9.92 -7.26
CA SER A 211 5.51 -8.93 -6.25
C SER A 211 6.21 -9.19 -4.90
N VAL A 212 6.28 -10.45 -4.47
CA VAL A 212 6.97 -10.82 -3.22
C VAL A 212 8.47 -10.52 -3.32
N SER A 213 9.12 -10.80 -4.46
CA SER A 213 10.56 -10.54 -4.65
C SER A 213 10.94 -9.04 -4.68
N GLN A 214 9.95 -8.18 -4.96
CA GLN A 214 10.12 -6.72 -5.04
C GLN A 214 9.89 -6.01 -3.70
N VAL A 215 9.46 -6.72 -2.66
CA VAL A 215 9.37 -6.13 -1.32
C VAL A 215 10.77 -5.78 -0.85
N GLU A 216 10.96 -4.51 -0.50
CA GLU A 216 12.21 -3.99 0.02
C GLU A 216 12.07 -3.74 1.52
N HIS A 217 13.17 -3.91 2.25
CA HIS A 217 13.18 -3.52 3.66
C HIS A 217 13.16 -2.01 3.70
N VAL A 218 12.10 -1.41 4.23
CA VAL A 218 12.01 0.04 4.42
C VAL A 218 12.87 0.38 5.64
N LEU A 219 14.19 0.37 5.45
CA LEU A 219 15.17 0.86 6.42
C LEU A 219 14.99 2.38 6.52
N ASN A 220 14.14 2.82 7.44
CA ASN A 220 13.96 4.23 7.77
C ASN A 220 13.42 5.05 6.59
N ASP A 221 12.10 5.11 6.50
CA ASP A 221 11.53 6.27 5.87
C ASP A 221 12.04 7.52 6.62
N LYS A 222 12.60 8.50 5.89
CA LYS A 222 13.23 9.68 6.53
C LYS A 222 12.24 10.49 7.37
N GLY A 223 10.95 10.37 7.04
CA GLY A 223 9.87 11.10 7.68
C GLY A 223 9.26 10.36 8.86
N THR A 224 9.16 11.05 9.99
CA THR A 224 8.51 10.57 11.22
C THR A 224 7.03 10.96 11.29
N CYS A 225 6.59 11.92 10.46
CA CYS A 225 5.19 12.35 10.46
C CYS A 225 4.31 11.34 9.74
N GLY A 226 3.38 10.73 10.48
CA GLY A 226 2.56 9.65 9.97
C GLY A 226 3.14 8.25 10.20
N GLU A 227 4.18 8.10 11.03
CA GLU A 227 4.79 6.80 11.26
C GLU A 227 3.81 5.76 11.86
N ASN A 228 2.81 6.21 12.62
CA ASN A 228 1.83 5.33 13.27
C ASN A 228 0.38 5.60 12.86
N THR A 229 0.17 6.49 11.89
CA THR A 229 -1.15 6.98 11.48
C THR A 229 -1.26 6.96 9.96
N HIS A 230 -2.33 6.34 9.46
CA HIS A 230 -2.63 6.31 8.05
C HIS A 230 -3.27 7.63 7.63
N MET A 231 -2.66 8.35 6.68
CA MET A 231 -3.13 9.63 6.18
C MET A 231 -3.13 9.68 4.66
N ASP A 232 -4.25 10.09 4.07
CA ASP A 232 -4.33 10.46 2.66
C ASP A 232 -4.29 11.98 2.58
N VAL A 233 -3.24 12.49 1.95
CA VAL A 233 -2.91 13.91 1.90
C VAL A 233 -2.97 14.37 0.46
N LEU A 234 -3.69 15.46 0.23
CA LEU A 234 -3.72 16.10 -1.06
C LEU A 234 -3.25 17.55 -0.98
N PHE A 235 -2.29 17.90 -1.82
CA PHE A 235 -1.83 19.27 -1.99
C PHE A 235 -2.52 19.92 -3.19
N LEU A 236 -3.14 21.07 -2.98
CA LEU A 236 -3.85 21.85 -3.99
C LEU A 236 -3.20 23.22 -4.14
N TYR A 237 -2.82 23.62 -5.35
CA TYR A 237 -2.40 24.98 -5.66
C TYR A 237 -2.83 25.41 -7.08
N ASP A 238 -3.01 26.70 -7.31
CA ASP A 238 -3.37 27.24 -8.62
C ASP A 238 -2.17 27.91 -9.28
N GLU A 239 -1.58 27.26 -10.29
CA GLU A 239 -0.39 27.80 -10.95
C GLU A 239 -0.69 29.06 -11.77
N TYR A 240 -1.92 29.22 -12.25
CA TYR A 240 -2.34 30.44 -12.92
C TYR A 240 -2.42 31.61 -11.94
N ALA A 241 -3.06 31.41 -10.78
CA ALA A 241 -3.21 32.46 -9.78
C ALA A 241 -1.88 32.85 -9.10
N HIS A 242 -0.99 31.87 -8.88
CA HIS A 242 0.31 32.10 -8.25
C HIS A 242 1.39 32.54 -9.25
N GLY A 243 1.24 32.22 -10.53
CA GLY A 243 2.28 32.34 -11.54
C GLY A 243 3.38 31.28 -11.39
N LYS A 244 4.16 31.10 -12.48
CA LYS A 244 5.17 30.03 -12.59
C LYS A 244 6.25 30.09 -11.51
N LEU A 245 6.69 31.29 -11.12
CA LEU A 245 7.74 31.47 -10.11
C LEU A 245 7.30 31.04 -8.71
N ALA A 246 6.11 31.46 -8.25
CA ALA A 246 5.60 31.05 -6.95
C ALA A 246 5.22 29.57 -6.94
N SER A 247 4.66 29.05 -8.03
CA SER A 247 4.35 27.62 -8.17
C SER A 247 5.60 26.75 -8.11
N GLY A 248 6.72 27.20 -8.71
CA GLY A 248 8.01 26.53 -8.54
C GLY A 248 8.51 26.49 -7.09
N LYS A 249 8.22 27.52 -6.29
CA LYS A 249 8.54 27.55 -4.85
C LYS A 249 7.63 26.61 -4.04
N ILE A 250 6.34 26.51 -4.40
CA ILE A 250 5.41 25.53 -3.82
C ILE A 250 5.90 24.10 -4.10
N LYS A 251 6.24 23.78 -5.36
CA LYS A 251 6.79 22.46 -5.73
C LYS A 251 8.04 22.11 -4.92
N ARG A 252 8.98 23.06 -4.80
CA ARG A 252 10.20 22.88 -3.98
C ARG A 252 9.89 22.68 -2.50
N PHE A 253 8.92 23.42 -1.96
CA PHE A 253 8.43 23.22 -0.60
C PHE A 253 7.84 21.82 -0.43
N LEU A 254 6.98 21.36 -1.35
CA LEU A 254 6.38 20.03 -1.29
C LEU A 254 7.42 18.90 -1.41
N GLN A 255 8.43 19.06 -2.27
CA GLN A 255 9.56 18.13 -2.35
C GLN A 255 10.27 18.02 -1.00
N ASN A 256 10.62 19.14 -0.39
CA ASN A 256 11.33 19.15 0.89
C ASN A 256 10.45 18.71 2.07
N PHE A 257 9.15 19.03 2.04
CA PHE A 257 8.17 18.61 3.06
C PHE A 257 7.90 17.11 2.99
N SER A 258 7.91 16.52 1.78
CA SER A 258 7.72 15.07 1.60
C SER A 258 8.80 14.24 2.28
N GLU A 259 9.98 14.80 2.55
CA GLU A 259 11.05 14.14 3.29
C GLU A 259 10.69 13.87 4.75
N ASP A 260 9.78 14.66 5.35
CA ASP A 260 9.36 14.50 6.75
C ASP A 260 8.12 13.63 6.92
N LEU A 261 7.46 13.25 5.82
CA LEU A 261 6.27 12.40 5.82
C LEU A 261 6.65 10.93 5.66
N SER A 262 5.98 10.03 6.37
CA SER A 262 6.17 8.57 6.24
C SER A 262 5.48 8.01 4.97
N ILE A 263 5.92 8.44 3.79
CA ILE A 263 5.37 8.06 2.49
C ILE A 263 5.78 6.65 2.06
N ASN A 264 7.06 6.30 2.22
CA ASN A 264 7.62 5.05 1.73
C ASN A 264 7.18 3.84 2.57
N THR A 265 6.72 4.06 3.80
CA THR A 265 6.03 3.01 4.58
C THR A 265 4.61 2.74 4.09
N GLY A 266 4.06 3.64 3.25
CA GLY A 266 2.65 3.63 2.84
C GLY A 266 1.70 4.22 3.87
N ASN A 267 2.18 4.62 5.06
CA ASN A 267 1.30 5.23 6.08
C ASN A 267 0.76 6.56 5.59
N VAL A 268 1.60 7.40 4.98
CA VAL A 268 1.17 8.64 4.35
C VAL A 268 1.10 8.46 2.84
N ARG A 269 -0.06 8.68 2.25
CA ARG A 269 -0.20 8.78 0.80
C ARG A 269 -0.32 10.23 0.42
N VAL A 270 0.43 10.64 -0.59
CA VAL A 270 0.43 12.02 -1.06
C VAL A 270 -0.04 12.08 -2.51
N GLY A 271 -0.90 13.04 -2.79
CA GLY A 271 -1.26 13.46 -4.13
C GLY A 271 -1.09 14.98 -4.27
N VAL A 272 -0.92 15.43 -5.50
CA VAL A 272 -0.89 16.86 -5.83
C VAL A 272 -1.85 17.14 -6.97
N VAL A 273 -2.57 18.24 -6.86
CA VAL A 273 -3.49 18.73 -7.88
C VAL A 273 -3.18 20.19 -8.12
N SER A 274 -2.94 20.55 -9.38
CA SER A 274 -2.64 21.93 -9.76
C SER A 274 -3.43 22.38 -10.97
N LYS A 275 -3.93 23.62 -10.95
CA LYS A 275 -4.55 24.26 -12.13
C LYS A 275 -3.49 24.80 -13.07
N THR A 276 -3.58 24.49 -14.36
CA THR A 276 -2.67 24.99 -15.42
C THR A 276 -3.44 25.77 -16.50
N CYS A 277 -2.74 26.53 -17.36
CA CYS A 277 -3.36 27.30 -18.46
C CYS A 277 -4.01 26.43 -19.58
N HIS A 278 -3.79 25.11 -19.56
CA HIS A 278 -4.38 24.16 -20.50
C HIS A 278 -5.44 23.33 -19.80
N GLU A 279 -6.57 23.09 -20.46
CA GLU A 279 -7.59 22.11 -20.05
C GLU A 279 -6.97 20.71 -20.07
N GLY A 280 -6.36 20.32 -18.95
CA GLY A 280 -5.80 18.98 -18.75
C GLY A 280 -6.77 18.09 -17.98
N GLU A 281 -6.81 16.81 -18.33
CA GLU A 281 -7.45 15.78 -17.50
C GLU A 281 -6.77 15.71 -16.13
N ILE A 282 -7.56 15.55 -15.07
CA ILE A 282 -7.04 15.35 -13.72
C ILE A 282 -6.37 13.99 -13.69
N THR A 283 -5.03 13.95 -13.71
CA THR A 283 -4.31 12.68 -13.61
C THR A 283 -4.19 12.31 -12.14
N PHE A 284 -5.07 11.41 -11.69
CA PHE A 284 -5.03 10.88 -10.33
C PHE A 284 -3.86 9.92 -10.20
N ILE A 285 -2.81 10.32 -9.48
CA ILE A 285 -1.71 9.40 -9.21
C ILE A 285 -1.51 9.28 -7.71
N GLN A 286 -1.78 8.08 -7.24
CA GLN A 286 -1.52 7.60 -5.90
C GLN A 286 -0.01 7.36 -5.78
N HIS A 287 0.76 8.35 -5.34
CA HIS A 287 2.20 8.15 -5.20
C HIS A 287 2.50 7.43 -3.89
N LEU A 288 2.73 6.12 -4.03
CA LEU A 288 3.05 5.21 -2.93
C LEU A 288 4.54 5.24 -2.56
N LYS A 289 5.37 5.87 -3.39
CA LYS A 289 6.79 6.12 -3.14
C LYS A 289 7.08 7.61 -3.33
N ARG A 290 7.94 8.15 -2.46
CA ARG A 290 8.36 9.55 -2.49
C ARG A 290 8.98 9.93 -3.83
N GLU A 291 9.79 9.06 -4.41
CA GLU A 291 10.46 9.31 -5.69
C GLU A 291 9.44 9.51 -6.82
N SER A 292 8.39 8.68 -6.85
CA SER A 292 7.30 8.82 -7.81
C SER A 292 6.51 10.12 -7.60
N PHE A 293 6.29 10.52 -6.34
CA PHE A 293 5.67 11.80 -6.02
C PHE A 293 6.51 12.99 -6.52
N ILE A 294 7.82 12.98 -6.24
CA ILE A 294 8.75 14.03 -6.66
C ILE A 294 8.81 14.13 -8.19
N GLN A 295 8.82 12.99 -8.89
CA GLN A 295 8.78 12.97 -10.35
C GLN A 295 7.52 13.67 -10.87
N LYS A 296 6.35 13.36 -10.30
CA LYS A 296 5.07 13.88 -10.78
C LYS A 296 4.81 15.33 -10.43
N LEU A 297 5.38 15.86 -9.34
CA LEU A 297 5.37 17.30 -9.05
C LEU A 297 5.89 18.14 -10.23
N ASN A 298 6.67 17.55 -11.14
CA ASN A 298 7.21 18.22 -12.32
C ASN A 298 6.33 18.08 -13.58
N GLU A 299 5.22 17.34 -13.54
CA GLU A 299 4.31 17.13 -14.67
C GLU A 299 3.01 17.92 -14.44
N ASP A 300 2.86 19.03 -15.15
CA ASP A 300 1.78 20.02 -15.02
C ASP A 300 0.49 19.56 -15.72
N ASN A 301 -0.65 19.41 -15.02
CA ASN A 301 -2.01 19.36 -15.61
C ASN A 301 -3.13 19.54 -14.56
N GLY A 302 -4.07 20.47 -14.79
CA GLY A 302 -5.38 20.44 -14.13
C GLY A 302 -6.31 21.64 -14.38
N PRO A 303 -7.64 21.48 -14.20
CA PRO A 303 -8.67 22.51 -14.42
C PRO A 303 -8.88 23.46 -13.21
N ASP A 304 -9.93 24.29 -13.23
CA ASP A 304 -10.24 25.32 -12.22
C ASP A 304 -10.38 24.83 -10.76
N ILE A 305 -9.97 25.62 -9.75
CA ILE A 305 -9.98 25.25 -8.31
C ILE A 305 -11.35 24.74 -7.85
N SER A 306 -12.47 25.35 -8.25
CA SER A 306 -13.78 24.91 -7.76
C SER A 306 -14.14 23.53 -8.31
N THR A 307 -13.81 23.30 -9.58
CA THR A 307 -13.98 22.01 -10.25
C THR A 307 -13.06 20.96 -9.66
N LEU A 308 -11.81 21.34 -9.36
CA LEU A 308 -10.83 20.48 -8.69
C LEU A 308 -11.31 20.07 -7.31
N LEU A 309 -11.74 21.01 -6.46
CA LEU A 309 -12.23 20.71 -5.11
C LEU A 309 -13.44 19.77 -5.15
N LYS A 310 -14.39 20.02 -6.06
CA LYS A 310 -15.54 19.14 -6.26
C LYS A 310 -15.13 17.73 -6.68
N HIS A 311 -14.08 17.60 -7.49
CA HIS A 311 -13.57 16.32 -7.96
C HIS A 311 -12.80 15.57 -6.85
N ILE A 312 -11.90 16.25 -6.15
CA ILE A 312 -11.17 15.72 -4.98
C ILE A 312 -12.14 15.12 -3.97
N ARG A 313 -13.20 15.88 -3.67
CA ARG A 313 -14.23 15.50 -2.72
C ARG A 313 -15.06 14.29 -3.17
N ARG A 314 -15.32 14.15 -4.48
CA ARG A 314 -16.18 13.09 -5.03
C ARG A 314 -15.45 11.79 -5.34
N TYR A 315 -14.16 11.85 -5.63
CA TYR A 315 -13.40 10.72 -6.14
C TYR A 315 -12.17 10.42 -5.26
N PHE A 316 -11.30 11.40 -5.02
CA PHE A 316 -10.00 11.17 -4.38
C PHE A 316 -10.07 10.62 -2.96
N PHE A 317 -10.99 11.13 -2.14
CA PHE A 317 -11.15 10.68 -0.74
C PHE A 317 -12.25 9.65 -0.53
N VAL A 318 -12.91 9.21 -1.61
CA VAL A 318 -14.11 8.36 -1.54
C VAL A 318 -13.88 7.04 -2.24
N ASP A 319 -13.19 7.04 -3.37
CA ASP A 319 -13.10 5.90 -4.24
C ASP A 319 -11.69 5.27 -4.12
N THR A 320 -11.71 4.00 -3.69
CA THR A 320 -10.51 3.17 -3.50
C THR A 320 -9.73 2.96 -4.79
N GLU A 321 -10.37 3.06 -5.96
CA GLU A 321 -9.68 3.00 -7.26
C GLU A 321 -8.78 4.23 -7.48
N TYR A 322 -9.07 5.35 -6.79
CA TYR A 322 -8.23 6.55 -6.75
C TYR A 322 -7.37 6.66 -5.49
N GLY A 323 -7.33 5.60 -4.66
CA GLY A 323 -6.35 5.43 -3.60
C GLY A 323 -6.77 5.86 -2.22
N ALA A 324 -8.04 6.27 -2.09
CA ALA A 324 -8.66 6.54 -0.81
C ALA A 324 -8.61 5.30 0.08
N ARG A 325 -8.15 5.49 1.32
CA ARG A 325 -8.30 4.50 2.40
C ARG A 325 -9.45 4.96 3.28
N ASP A 326 -10.42 4.09 3.44
CA ASP A 326 -11.59 4.30 4.29
C ASP A 326 -11.23 4.49 5.77
N PHE A 327 -10.15 3.87 6.24
CA PHE A 327 -9.62 4.00 7.60
C PHE A 327 -8.58 5.13 7.79
N ALA A 328 -8.14 5.81 6.71
CA ALA A 328 -7.12 6.84 6.83
C ALA A 328 -7.71 8.22 7.14
N LYS A 329 -6.95 9.04 7.87
CA LYS A 329 -7.27 10.47 8.01
C LYS A 329 -7.15 11.14 6.64
N ARG A 330 -8.11 11.99 6.30
CA ARG A 330 -8.15 12.69 5.01
C ARG A 330 -7.72 14.13 5.21
N ARG A 331 -6.65 14.56 4.56
CA ARG A 331 -6.09 15.91 4.70
C ARG A 331 -5.98 16.61 3.36
N LEU A 332 -6.50 17.83 3.29
CA LEU A 332 -6.37 18.71 2.14
C LEU A 332 -5.52 19.91 2.54
N VAL A 333 -4.41 20.15 1.85
CA VAL A 333 -3.55 21.33 2.02
C VAL A 333 -3.72 22.22 0.80
N ALA A 334 -4.31 23.40 0.96
CA ALA A 334 -4.53 24.34 -0.14
C ALA A 334 -3.61 25.56 -0.03
N PHE A 335 -2.83 25.82 -1.07
CA PHE A 335 -2.02 27.04 -1.23
C PHE A 335 -2.84 28.08 -1.97
N LEU A 336 -3.25 29.14 -1.27
CA LEU A 336 -4.16 30.15 -1.81
C LEU A 336 -3.45 31.45 -2.14
N HIS A 337 -3.90 32.09 -3.23
CA HIS A 337 -3.47 33.41 -3.66
C HIS A 337 -4.64 34.41 -3.65
N GLY A 338 -4.41 35.64 -3.19
CA GLY A 338 -5.38 36.74 -3.17
C GLY A 338 -6.54 36.58 -2.18
N ASP A 339 -7.40 37.60 -2.15
CA ASP A 339 -8.64 37.57 -1.38
C ASP A 339 -9.73 36.77 -2.11
N ILE A 340 -10.12 35.64 -1.50
CA ILE A 340 -11.18 34.77 -2.01
C ILE A 340 -12.55 35.06 -1.39
N SER A 341 -12.71 36.10 -0.55
CA SER A 341 -13.97 36.41 0.14
C SER A 341 -15.19 36.51 -0.77
N ASN A 342 -15.01 36.97 -2.01
CA ASN A 342 -16.09 37.11 -2.99
C ASN A 342 -16.36 35.83 -3.79
N ASN A 343 -15.50 34.82 -3.69
CA ASN A 343 -15.65 33.56 -4.42
C ASN A 343 -16.45 32.53 -3.62
N ARG A 344 -17.78 32.66 -3.66
CA ARG A 344 -18.71 31.77 -2.94
C ARG A 344 -18.56 30.30 -3.33
N GLU A 345 -18.17 30.00 -4.57
CA GLU A 345 -18.05 28.64 -5.06
C GLU A 345 -16.89 27.90 -4.37
N ILE A 346 -15.70 28.53 -4.33
CA ILE A 346 -14.52 27.99 -3.64
C ILE A 346 -14.81 27.77 -2.15
N ILE A 347 -15.42 28.77 -1.50
CA ILE A 347 -15.75 28.69 -0.07
C ILE A 347 -16.71 27.52 0.18
N ASN A 348 -17.75 27.38 -0.63
CA ASN A 348 -18.72 26.29 -0.48
C ASN A 348 -18.08 24.91 -0.66
N GLU A 349 -17.12 24.73 -1.56
CA GLU A 349 -16.43 23.44 -1.71
C GLU A 349 -15.52 23.11 -0.52
N PHE A 350 -14.81 24.08 0.07
CA PHE A 350 -14.07 23.84 1.32
C PHE A 350 -15.00 23.46 2.48
N LEU A 351 -16.14 24.15 2.62
CA LEU A 351 -17.14 23.82 3.64
C LEU A 351 -17.71 22.42 3.43
N ARG A 352 -17.95 22.01 2.18
CA ARG A 352 -18.37 20.65 1.83
C ARG A 352 -17.29 19.60 2.12
N ALA A 353 -16.03 19.92 1.87
CA ALA A 353 -14.91 19.03 2.20
C ALA A 353 -14.84 18.78 3.71
N LYS A 354 -14.93 19.84 4.52
CA LYS A 354 -15.02 19.73 5.99
C LYS A 354 -16.21 18.89 6.45
N PHE A 355 -17.38 19.08 5.84
CA PHE A 355 -18.57 18.28 6.15
C PHE A 355 -18.37 16.79 5.87
N GLN A 356 -17.48 16.44 4.94
CA GLN A 356 -17.10 15.05 4.63
C GLN A 356 -15.89 14.55 5.43
N LEU A 357 -15.58 15.21 6.55
CA LEU A 357 -14.49 14.84 7.45
C LEU A 357 -13.10 14.89 6.78
N ILE A 358 -12.94 15.76 5.77
CA ILE A 358 -11.64 16.11 5.24
C ILE A 358 -11.08 17.26 6.09
N GLU A 359 -9.93 17.05 6.69
CA GLU A 359 -9.22 18.04 7.49
C GLU A 359 -8.49 19.02 6.56
N VAL A 360 -8.93 20.28 6.56
CA VAL A 360 -8.46 21.31 5.64
C VAL A 360 -7.41 22.18 6.32
N PHE A 361 -6.23 22.23 5.72
CA PHE A 361 -5.13 23.14 6.01
C PHE A 361 -5.01 24.19 4.90
N ILE A 362 -4.81 25.44 5.29
CA ILE A 362 -4.67 26.55 4.37
C ILE A 362 -3.27 27.15 4.51
N VAL A 363 -2.58 27.33 3.39
CA VAL A 363 -1.34 28.08 3.31
C VAL A 363 -1.60 29.32 2.47
N ASN A 364 -1.70 30.47 3.14
CA ASN A 364 -1.86 31.76 2.47
C ASN A 364 -0.49 32.31 2.08
N LEU A 365 -0.36 32.78 0.83
CA LEU A 365 0.90 33.26 0.27
C LEU A 365 0.91 34.76 -0.06
N ASN A 366 0.01 35.56 0.52
CA ASN A 366 -0.08 37.00 0.25
C ASN A 366 -0.40 37.84 1.48
N THR A 367 -0.27 39.16 1.33
CA THR A 367 -0.66 40.13 2.36
C THR A 367 -2.11 40.58 2.25
N ASP A 368 -2.72 40.50 1.07
CA ASP A 368 -4.10 40.91 0.81
C ASP A 368 -5.04 39.70 0.90
N TYR A 369 -5.56 39.43 2.10
CA TYR A 369 -6.48 38.34 2.37
C TYR A 369 -7.45 38.70 3.50
N ASN A 370 -8.64 38.10 3.46
CA ASN A 370 -9.58 38.19 4.56
C ASN A 370 -9.37 37.06 5.58
N LYS A 371 -8.83 37.41 6.75
CA LYS A 371 -8.51 36.44 7.82
C LYS A 371 -9.71 35.57 8.22
N ALA A 372 -10.88 36.17 8.44
CA ALA A 372 -12.10 35.47 8.83
C ALA A 372 -12.56 34.46 7.77
N THR A 373 -12.34 34.76 6.49
CA THR A 373 -12.65 33.85 5.39
C THR A 373 -11.73 32.62 5.41
N LEU A 374 -10.43 32.81 5.60
CA LEU A 374 -9.46 31.71 5.67
C LEU A 374 -9.73 30.79 6.87
N GLU A 375 -9.96 31.37 8.06
CA GLU A 375 -10.32 30.61 9.26
C GLU A 375 -11.64 29.86 9.11
N ARG A 376 -12.59 30.41 8.34
CA ARG A 376 -13.87 29.73 8.07
C ARG A 376 -13.70 28.47 7.22
N ILE A 377 -12.82 28.50 6.22
CA ILE A 377 -12.60 27.39 5.28
C ILE A 377 -11.61 26.34 5.81
N ALA A 378 -10.71 26.70 6.71
CA ALA A 378 -9.83 25.75 7.40
C ALA A 378 -10.58 24.93 8.45
N SER A 379 -10.09 23.73 8.79
CA SER A 379 -10.73 22.89 9.82
C SER A 379 -10.52 23.40 11.24
N GLY A 380 -9.41 24.09 11.51
CA GLY A 380 -9.10 24.75 12.77
C GLY A 380 -8.45 26.11 12.52
N SER A 381 -8.49 27.00 13.51
CA SER A 381 -7.77 28.28 13.44
C SER A 381 -6.25 28.08 13.43
N ASP A 382 -5.78 26.99 14.05
CA ASP A 382 -4.41 26.52 14.00
C ASP A 382 -4.09 25.72 12.74
N HIS A 383 -4.98 25.63 11.74
CA HIS A 383 -4.74 24.99 10.45
C HIS A 383 -4.47 26.00 9.32
N VAL A 384 -4.24 27.27 9.65
CA VAL A 384 -3.92 28.32 8.69
C VAL A 384 -2.50 28.81 8.92
N LEU A 385 -1.64 28.65 7.92
CA LEU A 385 -0.32 29.27 7.87
C LEU A 385 -0.40 30.57 7.06
N TYR A 386 -0.09 31.69 7.71
CA TYR A 386 -0.13 33.01 7.09
C TYR A 386 1.28 33.43 6.65
N LEU A 387 1.54 33.41 5.35
CA LEU A 387 2.78 33.91 4.77
C LEU A 387 2.50 35.13 3.90
N SER A 388 3.47 36.05 3.83
CA SER A 388 3.39 37.22 2.96
C SER A 388 3.73 36.91 1.50
N SER A 389 4.47 35.82 1.26
CA SER A 389 4.89 35.41 -0.08
C SER A 389 5.27 33.92 -0.13
N ALA A 390 5.36 33.37 -1.34
CA ALA A 390 5.90 32.03 -1.56
C ALA A 390 7.40 31.89 -1.21
N ASP A 391 8.15 33.00 -1.05
CA ASP A 391 9.56 32.97 -0.61
C ASP A 391 9.73 32.52 0.84
N ASP A 392 8.67 32.63 1.64
CA ASP A 392 8.72 32.34 3.06
C ASP A 392 8.35 30.88 3.38
N LEU A 393 7.91 30.11 2.39
CA LEU A 393 7.47 28.71 2.53
C LEU A 393 8.52 27.83 3.21
N LEU A 394 9.75 27.79 2.68
CA LEU A 394 10.81 26.96 3.24
C LEU A 394 11.25 27.43 4.64
N LYS A 395 11.18 28.73 4.91
CA LYS A 395 11.52 29.30 6.24
C LYS A 395 10.54 28.82 7.31
N HIS A 396 9.26 28.67 6.95
CA HIS A 396 8.19 28.27 7.86
C HIS A 396 7.84 26.77 7.74
N LYS A 397 8.67 25.96 7.07
CA LYS A 397 8.46 24.52 6.94
C LYS A 397 8.27 23.82 8.28
N LYS A 398 9.09 24.15 9.27
CA LYS A 398 9.03 23.50 10.60
C LYS A 398 7.73 23.87 11.34
N GLU A 399 7.26 25.09 11.20
CA GLU A 399 5.97 25.53 11.74
C GLU A 399 4.82 24.79 11.05
N PHE A 400 4.84 24.74 9.71
CA PHE A 400 3.84 23.97 8.95
C PHE A 400 3.84 22.50 9.34
N LEU A 401 5.01 21.88 9.50
CA LEU A 401 5.15 20.48 9.92
C LEU A 401 4.58 20.27 11.33
N GLY A 402 4.85 21.16 12.28
CA GLY A 402 4.30 21.06 13.64
C GLY A 402 2.78 21.17 13.68
N MET A 403 2.22 22.08 12.88
CA MET A 403 0.78 22.20 12.69
C MET A 403 0.18 20.96 12.01
N PHE A 404 0.78 20.55 10.89
CA PHE A 404 0.28 19.45 10.08
C PHE A 404 0.34 18.15 10.87
N CYS A 405 1.46 17.81 11.50
CA CYS A 405 1.66 16.53 12.19
C CYS A 405 1.07 16.49 13.60
N LYS A 406 0.30 17.51 14.00
CA LYS A 406 -0.44 17.52 15.26
C LYS A 406 -1.48 16.40 15.24
N ASP A 407 -1.53 15.64 16.34
CA ASP A 407 -2.45 14.49 16.55
C ASP A 407 -2.25 13.30 15.59
N VAL A 408 -1.03 13.12 15.06
CA VAL A 408 -0.63 12.04 14.14
C VAL A 408 0.27 11.03 14.82
#